data_AF-H6Q6B5-F1
#
_entry.id   AF-H6Q6B5-F1
#
_cell.length_a   1.000
_cell.length_b   1.000
_cell.length_c   1.000
_cell.angle_alpha   90.00
_cell.angle_beta   90.00
_cell.angle_gamma   90.00
#
_symmetry.space_group_name_H-M   'P 1'
#
loop_
_entity.id
_entity.type
_entity.pdbx_description
1 polymer ?
#
loop_
_entity_poly.entity_id
_entity_poly.type
_entity_poly.pdbx_seq_one_letter_code
_entity_poly.pdbx_strand_id
1 'polypeptide(L)' 'MEKLPEDVLRKIREFSKTLEGAGARAIVNYVLYELEVGGPSREVLAEAEQMARQEVEELKKVLELVEELKSLVA' A
#
# COMPACT_ATOMS: atom_id res chain seq x y z
N MET A 1 -16.01 18.69 -9.27
CA MET A 1 -15.23 17.45 -9.18
C MET A 1 -16.19 16.33 -8.83
N GLU A 2 -16.18 15.26 -9.62
CA GLU A 2 -16.99 14.08 -9.37
C GLU A 2 -16.36 13.29 -8.22
N LYS A 3 -17.12 12.99 -7.16
CA LYS A 3 -16.63 12.17 -6.05
C LYS A 3 -16.74 10.70 -6.45
N LEU A 4 -15.84 9.86 -5.94
CA LEU A 4 -16.05 8.42 -6.04
C LEU A 4 -17.34 8.04 -5.31
N PRO A 5 -18.03 7.00 -5.78
CA PRO A 5 -19.15 6.41 -5.06
C PRO A 5 -18.75 5.98 -3.64
N GLU A 6 -19.63 6.23 -2.67
CA GLU A 6 -19.37 5.93 -1.25
C GLU A 6 -19.10 4.45 -1.00
N ASP A 7 -19.71 3.55 -1.78
CA ASP A 7 -19.46 2.11 -1.69
C ASP A 7 -18.04 1.72 -2.10
N VAL A 8 -17.42 2.48 -3.02
CA VAL A 8 -16.01 2.29 -3.41
C VAL A 8 -15.09 2.74 -2.28
N LEU A 9 -15.33 3.92 -1.70
CA LEU A 9 -14.53 4.42 -0.57
C LEU A 9 -14.63 3.50 0.65
N ARG A 10 -15.83 2.98 0.93
CA ARG A 10 -16.05 1.98 1.99
C ARG A 10 -15.24 0.71 1.76
N LYS A 11 -15.20 0.18 0.53
CA LYS A 11 -14.40 -1.02 0.20
C LYS A 11 -12.91 -0.80 0.43
N ILE A 12 -12.38 0.36 0.02
CA ILE A 12 -10.97 0.71 0.23
C ILE A 12 -10.67 0.80 1.74
N ARG A 13 -11.58 1.43 2.50
CA ARG A 13 -11.48 1.54 3.97
C ARG A 13 -11.51 0.18 4.65
N GLU A 14 -12.39 -0.73 4.23
CA GLU A 14 -12.44 -2.11 4.74
C GLU A 14 -11.16 -2.89 4.40
N PHE A 15 -10.67 -2.77 3.17
CA PHE A 15 -9.40 -3.37 2.75
C PHE A 15 -8.21 -2.87 3.58
N SER A 16 -8.13 -1.57 3.89
CA SER A 16 -7.05 -1.04 4.73
C SER A 16 -6.97 -1.72 6.11
N LYS A 17 -8.12 -2.15 6.67
CA LYS A 17 -8.21 -2.81 7.97
C LYS A 17 -7.73 -4.26 7.94
N THR A 18 -7.68 -4.89 6.77
CA THR A 18 -7.17 -6.26 6.62
C THR A 18 -5.66 -6.30 6.44
N LEU A 19 -5.01 -5.15 6.22
CA LEU A 19 -3.56 -5.07 6.03
C LEU A 19 -2.85 -5.02 7.38
N GLU A 20 -1.99 -5.99 7.66
CA GLU A 20 -1.15 -6.03 8.86
C GLU A 20 0.12 -5.17 8.72
N GLY A 21 0.71 -5.14 7.52
CA GLY A 21 1.92 -4.37 7.24
C GLY A 21 1.68 -2.86 7.31
N ALA A 22 2.46 -2.16 8.14
CA ALA A 22 2.33 -0.72 8.35
C ALA A 22 2.50 0.09 7.05
N GLY A 23 3.48 -0.26 6.21
CA GLY A 23 3.72 0.38 4.91
C GLY A 23 2.55 0.20 3.95
N ALA A 24 2.08 -1.03 3.76
CA ALA A 24 0.92 -1.34 2.93
C ALA A 24 -0.34 -0.58 3.39
N ARG A 25 -0.60 -0.55 4.70
CA ARG A 25 -1.74 0.18 5.27
C ARG A 25 -1.62 1.69 5.06
N ALA A 26 -0.42 2.26 5.21
CA ALA A 26 -0.17 3.68 4.98
C ALA A 26 -0.45 4.09 3.53
N ILE A 27 -0.01 3.30 2.55
CA ILE A 27 -0.27 3.54 1.12
C ILE A 27 -1.77 3.57 0.82
N VAL A 28 -2.53 2.60 1.34
CA VAL A 28 -3.99 2.56 1.13
C VAL A 28 -4.69 3.75 1.80
N ASN A 29 -4.23 4.15 3.00
CA ASN A 29 -4.78 5.30 3.69
C ASN A 29 -4.49 6.62 2.96
N TYR A 30 -3.31 6.77 2.35
CA TYR A 30 -2.96 7.89 1.48
C TYR A 30 -3.95 7.99 0.30
N VAL A 31 -4.13 6.88 -0.43
CA VAL A 31 -5.09 6.83 -1.55
C VAL A 31 -6.50 7.18 -1.08
N LEU A 32 -6.96 6.63 0.04
CA LEU A 32 -8.29 6.92 0.56
C LEU A 32 -8.48 8.41 0.87
N TYR A 33 -7.51 9.04 1.55
CA TYR A 33 -7.57 10.45 1.90
C TYR A 33 -7.64 11.35 0.67
N GLU A 34 -6.74 11.15 -0.29
CA GLU A 34 -6.68 11.96 -1.51
C GLU A 34 -7.95 11.82 -2.36
N LEU A 35 -8.50 10.61 -2.45
CA LEU A 35 -9.75 10.38 -3.17
C LEU A 35 -10.99 10.99 -2.47
N GLU A 36 -10.97 11.09 -1.13
CA GLU A 36 -12.03 11.71 -0.33
C GLU A 36 -12.02 13.24 -0.43
N VAL A 37 -10.83 13.84 -0.44
CA VAL A 37 -10.64 15.30 -0.45
C VAL A 37 -10.57 15.85 -1.88
N GLY A 38 -9.72 15.25 -2.72
CA GLY A 38 -9.38 15.69 -4.07
C GLY A 38 -10.15 14.99 -5.20
N GLY A 39 -10.89 13.92 -4.90
CA GLY A 39 -11.61 13.13 -5.90
C GLY A 39 -10.69 12.20 -6.73
N PRO A 40 -11.24 11.52 -7.76
CA PRO A 40 -10.48 10.57 -8.57
C PRO A 40 -9.27 11.22 -9.24
N SER A 41 -8.06 10.76 -8.89
CA SER A 41 -6.80 11.23 -9.47
C SER A 41 -5.93 10.06 -9.92
N ARG A 42 -5.54 10.07 -11.20
CA ARG A 42 -4.60 9.08 -11.74
C ARG A 42 -3.20 9.25 -11.18
N GLU A 43 -2.81 10.48 -10.86
CA GLU A 43 -1.49 10.81 -10.31
C GLU A 43 -1.32 10.20 -8.91
N VAL A 44 -2.33 10.33 -8.06
CA VAL A 44 -2.37 9.70 -6.71
C VAL A 44 -2.20 8.19 -6.81
N LEU A 45 -2.88 7.55 -7.76
CA LEU A 45 -2.76 6.10 -7.96
C LEU A 45 -1.38 5.68 -8.47
N ALA A 46 -0.77 6.48 -9.36
CA ALA A 46 0.58 6.22 -9.87
C ALA A 46 1.63 6.37 -8.75
N GLU A 47 1.48 7.38 -7.89
CA GLU A 47 2.36 7.57 -6.74
C GLU A 47 2.22 6.41 -5.74
N ALA A 48 0.98 6.02 -5.41
CA ALA A 48 0.73 4.87 -4.55
C ALA A 48 1.31 3.57 -5.10
N GLU A 49 1.26 3.37 -6.42
CA GLU A 49 1.92 2.23 -7.09
C GLU A 49 3.44 2.28 -6.90
N GLN A 50 4.06 3.45 -7.09
CA GLN A 50 5.49 3.62 -6.88
C GLN A 50 5.90 3.32 -5.43
N MET A 51 5.14 3.82 -4.45
CA MET A 51 5.36 3.53 -3.03
C MET A 51 5.28 2.02 -2.76
N ALA A 52 4.26 1.35 -3.29
CA ALA A 52 4.10 -0.10 -3.11
C ALA A 52 5.26 -0.89 -3.73
N ARG A 53 5.78 -0.47 -4.89
CA ARG A 53 6.95 -1.10 -5.52
C ARG A 53 8.19 -0.96 -4.65
N GLN A 54 8.41 0.21 -4.04
CA GLN A 54 9.54 0.43 -3.14
C GLN A 54 9.46 -0.48 -1.90
N GLU A 55 8.28 -0.57 -1.26
CA GLU A 55 8.06 -1.47 -0.12
C GLU A 55 8.35 -2.94 -0.48
N VAL A 56 7.95 -3.38 -1.67
CA VAL A 56 8.25 -4.74 -2.15
C VAL A 56 9.75 -4.97 -2.31
N GLU A 57 10.50 -4.01 -2.84
CA GLU A 57 11.95 -4.14 -2.97
C GLU A 57 12.65 -4.18 -1.59
N GLU A 58 12.20 -3.41 -0.61
CA GLU A 58 12.73 -3.50 0.75
C GLU A 58 12.43 -4.86 1.40
N LEU A 59 11.21 -5.38 1.22
CA LEU A 59 10.85 -6.71 1.72
C LEU A 59 11.68 -7.82 1.05
N LYS A 60 12.02 -7.70 -0.23
CA LYS A 60 12.92 -8.65 -0.90
C LYS A 60 14.31 -8.69 -0.25
N LYS A 61 14.89 -7.54 0.08
CA LYS A 61 16.18 -7.48 0.80
C LYS A 61 16.12 -8.18 2.16
N VAL A 62 15.00 -8.03 2.88
CA VAL A 62 14.77 -8.74 4.15
C VAL A 62 14.73 -10.25 3.93
N LEU A 63 14.05 -10.71 2.86
CA LEU A 63 14.00 -12.14 2.53
C LEU A 63 15.38 -12.70 2.15
N GLU A 64 16.17 -11.95 1.39
CA GLU A 64 17.55 -12.32 1.06
C GLU A 64 18.40 -12.49 2.32
N LEU A 65 18.33 -11.55 3.27
CA LEU A 65 19.00 -11.66 4.56
C LEU A 65 18.54 -12.88 5.35
N VAL A 66 17.23 -13.14 5.42
CA VAL A 66 16.68 -14.29 6.14
C VAL A 66 17.19 -15.61 5.53
N GLU A 67 17.30 -15.68 4.20
CA GLU A 67 17.81 -16.87 3.53
C GLU A 67 19.31 -17.08 3.78
N GLU A 68 20.10 -16.00 3.75
CA GLU A 68 21.51 -16.04 4.15
C GLU A 68 21.67 -16.57 5.57
N LEU A 69 20.89 -16.05 6.53
CA LEU A 69 20.93 -16.49 7.92
C LEU A 69 20.55 -17.97 8.08
N LYS A 70 19.54 -18.46 7.36
CA LYS A 70 19.18 -19.89 7.38
C LYS A 70 20.33 -20.79 6.96
N SER A 71 21.11 -20.38 5.96
CA SER A 71 22.25 -21.15 5.47
C SER A 71 23.39 -21.28 6.49
N LEU A 72 23.47 -20.36 7.47
CA LEU A 72 24.49 -20.36 8.52
C LEU A 72 24.09 -21.17 9.76
N VAL A 73 22.80 -21.41 9.96
CA VAL A 73 22.26 -22.15 11.11
C VAL A 73 21.80 -23.57 10.77
N ALA A 74 21.77 -23.93 9.49
CA ALA A 74 21.49 -25.28 8.98
C ALA A 74 22.76 -26.12 8.86
#